data_AF-A0A957U8U2-F1
#
_entry.id   AF-A0A957U8U2-F1
#
_cell.length_a   1.000
_cell.length_b   1.000
_cell.length_c   1.000
_cell.angle_alpha   90.00
_cell.angle_beta   90.00
_cell.angle_gamma   90.00
#
_symmetry.space_group_name_H-M   'P 1'
#
loop_
_entity.id
_entity.type
_entity.pdbx_description
1 polymer ?
#
loop_
_entity_poly.entity_id
_entity_poly.type
_entity_poly.pdbx_seq_one_letter_code
_entity_poly.pdbx_strand_id
1 'polypeptide(L)'
;IINPDNVRAQVEGAIIQGLGGALYESVRFANGRILNPGFDGYRVPRFLDLPRIETVLLDRRDLPSVGAGETPILAIAPAIANAVFHATGRRLRAMPLAPDGTVAL
;
A
#
# COMPACT_ATOMS: atom_id res chain seq x y z
N ILE A 1 -14.60 -14.90 -11.76
CA ILE A 1 -14.11 -13.52 -12.08
C ILE A 1 -14.93 -12.97 -13.25
N ILE A 2 -15.32 -11.68 -13.24
CA ILE A 2 -16.11 -11.09 -14.34
C ILE A 2 -15.21 -10.56 -15.47
N ASN A 3 -14.22 -9.73 -15.14
CA ASN A 3 -13.23 -9.22 -16.09
C ASN A 3 -11.83 -9.38 -15.47
N PRO A 4 -10.98 -10.30 -15.98
CA PRO A 4 -9.66 -10.56 -15.44
C PRO A 4 -8.71 -9.35 -15.44
N ASP A 5 -8.73 -8.55 -16.50
CA ASP A 5 -7.81 -7.41 -16.63
C ASP A 5 -8.17 -6.28 -15.68
N ASN A 6 -9.47 -6.01 -15.51
CA ASN A 6 -9.93 -5.03 -14.52
C ASN A 6 -9.61 -5.49 -13.09
N VAL A 7 -9.77 -6.78 -12.77
CA VAL A 7 -9.42 -7.29 -11.44
C VAL A 7 -7.91 -7.21 -11.22
N ARG A 8 -7.09 -7.53 -12.23
CA ARG A 8 -5.63 -7.37 -12.15
C ARG A 8 -5.24 -5.92 -11.88
N ALA A 9 -5.76 -4.99 -12.67
CA ALA A 9 -5.50 -3.56 -12.48
C ALA A 9 -5.93 -3.06 -11.09
N GLN A 10 -7.07 -3.55 -10.58
CA GLN A 10 -7.52 -3.21 -9.22
C GLN A 10 -6.61 -3.76 -8.12
N VAL A 11 -6.17 -5.01 -8.25
CA VAL A 11 -5.21 -5.60 -7.31
C VAL A 11 -3.91 -4.82 -7.30
N GLU A 12 -3.37 -4.49 -8.47
CA GLU A 12 -2.14 -3.72 -8.62
C GLU A 12 -2.28 -2.30 -8.06
N GLY A 13 -3.39 -1.62 -8.34
CA GLY A 13 -3.70 -0.30 -7.76
C GLY A 13 -3.79 -0.32 -6.24
N ALA A 14 -4.45 -1.32 -5.68
CA ALA A 14 -4.54 -1.52 -4.22
C ALA A 14 -3.18 -1.85 -3.58
N ILE A 15 -2.32 -2.61 -4.25
CA ILE A 15 -0.94 -2.86 -3.81
C ILE A 15 -0.17 -1.54 -3.76
N ILE A 16 -0.26 -0.71 -4.80
CA ILE A 16 0.42 0.59 -4.87
C ILE A 16 -0.10 1.53 -3.77
N GLN A 17 -1.41 1.63 -3.58
CA GLN A 17 -1.99 2.46 -2.51
C GLN A 17 -1.57 1.96 -1.11
N GLY A 18 -1.53 0.64 -0.91
CA GLY A 18 -1.06 0.03 0.33
C GLY A 18 0.42 0.31 0.60
N LEU A 19 1.26 0.30 -0.45
CA LEU A 19 2.68 0.68 -0.36
C LEU A 19 2.83 2.14 0.07
N GLY A 20 2.00 3.02 -0.49
CA GLY A 20 1.87 4.43 -0.12
C GLY A 20 1.66 4.63 1.37
N GLY A 21 0.54 4.11 1.90
CA GLY A 21 0.21 4.15 3.33
C GLY A 21 1.28 3.50 4.22
N ALA A 22 1.90 2.42 3.75
CA ALA A 22 2.90 1.70 4.52
C ALA A 22 4.22 2.47 4.66
N LEU A 23 4.67 3.22 3.65
CA LEU A 23 6.04 3.75 3.61
C LEU A 23 6.17 5.27 3.50
N TYR A 24 5.14 5.96 2.98
CA TYR A 24 5.30 7.35 2.52
C TYR A 24 4.20 8.29 3.01
N GLU A 25 2.96 7.86 2.92
CA GLU A 25 1.78 8.71 3.10
C GLU A 25 1.53 9.03 4.58
N SER A 26 1.55 10.32 4.91
CA SER A 26 1.30 10.82 6.25
C SER A 26 0.74 12.24 6.20
N VAL A 27 -0.45 12.44 6.77
CA VAL A 27 -1.03 13.76 6.94
C VAL A 27 -0.50 14.38 8.23
N ARG A 28 0.10 15.57 8.12
CA ARG A 28 0.71 16.28 9.26
C ARG A 28 -0.24 17.36 9.75
N PHE A 29 -0.41 17.44 11.06
CA PHE A 29 -1.28 18.42 11.70
C PHE A 29 -0.52 19.28 12.70
N ALA A 30 -0.82 20.58 12.73
CA ALA A 30 -0.51 21.43 13.88
C ALA A 30 -1.56 22.54 14.02
N ASN A 31 -1.91 22.89 15.26
CA ASN A 31 -2.87 23.94 15.58
C ASN A 31 -4.20 23.83 14.81
N GLY A 32 -4.71 22.59 14.65
CA GLY A 32 -5.97 22.31 13.94
C GLY A 32 -5.89 22.43 12.42
N ARG A 33 -4.70 22.53 11.82
CA ARG A 33 -4.50 22.70 10.37
C ARG A 33 -3.65 21.58 9.80
N ILE A 34 -3.93 21.20 8.55
CA ILE A 34 -3.08 20.30 7.75
C ILE A 34 -1.86 21.10 7.27
N LEU A 35 -0.67 20.56 7.49
CA LEU A 35 0.60 21.20 7.14
C LEU A 35 1.09 20.84 5.73
N ASN A 36 0.60 19.74 5.16
CA ASN A 36 1.02 19.24 3.85
C ASN A 36 -0.18 18.88 2.95
N PRO A 37 -1.05 19.85 2.60
CA PRO A 37 -2.29 19.57 1.85
C PRO A 37 -2.08 19.28 0.35
N GLY A 38 -0.91 19.60 -0.22
CA GLY A 38 -0.60 19.37 -1.63
C GLY A 38 0.19 18.07 -1.86
N PHE A 39 0.16 17.54 -3.09
CA PHE A 39 0.90 16.33 -3.50
C PHE A 39 2.43 16.51 -3.56
N ASP A 40 2.91 17.73 -3.39
CA ASP A 40 4.31 18.07 -3.17
C ASP A 40 4.74 17.81 -1.71
N GLY A 41 3.82 18.00 -0.75
CA GLY A 41 4.06 17.73 0.67
C GLY A 41 3.49 16.40 1.18
N TYR A 42 2.48 15.84 0.51
CA TYR A 42 1.91 14.52 0.75
C TYR A 42 2.41 13.54 -0.31
N ARG A 43 3.41 12.75 0.07
CA ARG A 43 4.13 11.88 -0.86
C ARG A 43 3.35 10.57 -1.10
N VAL A 44 2.69 10.49 -2.24
CA VAL A 44 2.20 9.22 -2.81
C VAL A 44 3.34 8.45 -3.51
N PRO A 45 3.21 7.14 -3.74
CA PRO A 45 4.17 6.38 -4.53
C PRO A 45 4.41 6.97 -5.94
N ARG A 46 5.65 6.90 -6.40
CA ARG A 46 6.09 7.26 -7.75
C ARG A 46 6.52 6.00 -8.50
N PHE A 47 6.70 6.10 -9.82
CA PHE A 47 7.11 4.94 -10.63
C PHE A 47 8.40 4.27 -10.15
N LEU A 48 9.36 5.05 -9.62
CA LEU A 48 10.62 4.52 -9.08
C LEU A 48 10.47 3.81 -7.73
N ASP A 49 9.36 4.02 -7.02
CA ASP A 49 9.08 3.33 -5.75
C ASP A 49 8.52 1.92 -5.98
N LEU A 50 8.05 1.63 -7.20
CA LEU A 50 7.28 0.42 -7.45
C LEU A 50 8.19 -0.80 -7.60
N PRO A 51 8.02 -1.85 -6.76
CA PRO A 51 8.64 -3.13 -7.01
C PRO A 51 7.96 -3.80 -8.23
N ARG A 52 8.55 -4.90 -8.70
CA ARG A 52 7.83 -5.79 -9.63
C ARG A 52 6.62 -6.37 -8.91
N ILE A 53 5.43 -6.17 -9.48
CA ILE A 53 4.17 -6.73 -8.98
C ILE A 53 3.78 -7.90 -9.88
N GLU A 54 3.42 -9.02 -9.27
CA GLU A 54 2.88 -10.20 -9.96
C GLU A 54 1.52 -10.54 -9.37
N THR A 55 0.50 -10.59 -10.22
CA THR A 55 -0.88 -10.85 -9.83
C THR A 55 -1.35 -12.20 -10.36
N VAL A 56 -1.60 -13.14 -9.45
CA VAL A 56 -2.17 -14.45 -9.76
C VAL A 56 -3.66 -14.44 -9.45
N LEU A 57 -4.48 -14.68 -10.49
CA LEU A 57 -5.94 -14.71 -10.37
C LEU A 57 -6.43 -16.16 -10.24
N LEU A 58 -7.13 -16.45 -9.15
CA LEU A 58 -7.78 -17.75 -8.93
C LEU A 58 -9.24 -17.68 -9.41
N ASP A 59 -9.50 -18.14 -10.64
CA ASP A 59 -10.84 -18.10 -11.24
C ASP A 59 -11.73 -19.28 -10.79
N ARG A 60 -12.36 -19.13 -9.63
CA ARG A 60 -13.32 -20.09 -9.06
C ARG A 60 -14.72 -19.91 -9.64
N ARG A 61 -14.95 -20.46 -10.83
CA ARG A 61 -16.23 -20.37 -11.57
C ARG A 61 -17.40 -21.11 -10.90
N ASP A 62 -17.10 -22.00 -9.96
CA ASP A 62 -18.06 -22.73 -9.14
C ASP A 62 -18.67 -21.87 -8.02
N LEU A 63 -18.11 -20.68 -7.76
CA LEU A 63 -18.57 -19.76 -6.72
C LEU A 63 -19.14 -18.48 -7.34
N PRO A 64 -20.12 -17.83 -6.66
CA PRO A 64 -20.60 -16.52 -7.09
C PRO A 64 -19.49 -15.47 -7.01
N SER A 65 -19.55 -14.47 -7.90
CA SER A 65 -18.61 -13.35 -7.85
C SER A 65 -18.84 -12.49 -6.61
N VAL A 66 -17.75 -12.04 -6.00
CA VAL A 66 -17.75 -11.11 -4.85
C VAL A 66 -16.92 -9.86 -5.15
N GLY A 67 -16.96 -8.88 -4.24
CA GLY A 67 -16.19 -7.65 -4.38
C GLY A 67 -14.68 -7.90 -4.38
N ALA A 68 -13.97 -7.25 -5.32
CA ALA A 68 -12.51 -7.37 -5.47
C ALA A 68 -11.75 -6.06 -5.18
N GLY A 69 -12.47 -4.96 -4.87
CA GLY A 69 -11.89 -3.63 -4.80
C GLY A 69 -10.96 -3.41 -3.60
N GLU A 70 -11.40 -3.78 -2.40
CA GLU A 70 -10.71 -3.39 -1.16
C GLU A 70 -9.87 -4.51 -0.54
N THR A 71 -10.22 -5.76 -0.77
CA THR A 71 -9.53 -6.91 -0.18
C THR A 71 -8.00 -6.90 -0.40
N PRO A 72 -7.46 -6.53 -1.58
CA PRO A 72 -6.02 -6.61 -1.81
C PRO A 72 -5.19 -5.63 -0.96
N ILE A 73 -5.72 -4.46 -0.59
CA ILE A 73 -4.94 -3.45 0.16
C ILE A 73 -4.63 -3.88 1.61
N LEU A 74 -5.50 -4.72 2.19
CA LEU A 74 -5.46 -5.09 3.61
C LEU A 74 -4.15 -5.76 4.03
N ALA A 75 -3.53 -6.53 3.13
CA ALA A 75 -2.36 -7.34 3.44
C ALA A 75 -1.03 -6.58 3.25
N ILE A 76 -1.04 -5.41 2.61
CA ILE A 76 0.19 -4.78 2.10
C ILE A 76 1.06 -4.24 3.24
N ALA A 77 0.53 -3.35 4.08
CA ALA A 77 1.26 -2.80 5.22
C ALA A 77 1.79 -3.88 6.20
N PRO A 78 1.00 -4.89 6.64
CA PRO A 78 1.52 -5.93 7.52
C PRO A 78 2.55 -6.84 6.82
N ALA A 79 2.42 -7.12 5.52
CA ALA A 79 3.43 -7.87 4.77
C ALA A 79 4.77 -7.12 4.74
N ILE A 80 4.75 -5.80 4.47
CA ILE A 80 5.94 -4.95 4.51
C ILE A 80 6.53 -4.89 5.91
N ALA A 81 5.71 -4.71 6.96
CA ALA A 81 6.19 -4.68 8.34
C ALA A 81 6.88 -6.00 8.75
N ASN A 82 6.34 -7.13 8.30
CA ASN A 82 6.96 -8.44 8.52
C ASN A 82 8.26 -8.59 7.74
N ALA A 83 8.34 -8.08 6.50
CA ALA A 83 9.56 -8.08 5.70
C ALA A 83 10.67 -7.23 6.35
N VAL A 84 10.34 -6.05 6.88
CA VAL A 84 11.27 -5.20 7.63
C VAL A 84 11.77 -5.91 8.89
N PHE A 85 10.87 -6.55 9.65
CA PHE A 85 11.26 -7.33 10.83
C PHE A 85 12.18 -8.50 10.46
N HIS A 86 11.86 -9.24 9.40
CA HIS A 86 12.68 -10.35 8.92
C HIS A 86 14.09 -9.88 8.49
N ALA A 87 14.17 -8.73 7.82
CA ALA A 87 15.45 -8.19 7.34
C ALA A 87 16.32 -7.55 8.44
N THR A 88 15.70 -6.98 9.48
CA THR A 88 16.41 -6.11 10.45
C THR A 88 16.33 -6.55 11.90
N GLY A 89 15.44 -7.50 12.24
CA GLY A 89 15.08 -7.84 13.62
C GLY A 89 14.24 -6.77 14.34
N ARG A 90 13.97 -5.62 13.71
CA ARG A 90 13.23 -4.51 14.35
C ARG A 90 11.75 -4.54 13.98
N ARG A 91 10.88 -4.60 15.00
CA ARG A 91 9.42 -4.59 14.81
C ARG A 91 8.88 -3.17 14.80
N LEU A 92 8.48 -2.68 13.64
CA LEU A 92 7.76 -1.40 13.49
C LEU A 92 6.27 -1.62 13.72
N ARG A 93 5.64 -0.72 14.49
CA ARG A 93 4.21 -0.80 14.87
C ARG A 93 3.43 0.48 14.58
N ALA A 94 4.10 1.51 14.10
CA ALA A 94 3.51 2.76 13.66
C ALA A 94 3.84 2.94 12.18
N MET A 95 2.84 3.35 11.41
CA MET A 95 3.04 3.76 10.03
C MET A 95 3.30 5.28 9.97
N PRO A 96 4.02 5.75 8.95
CA PRO A 96 4.78 4.94 7.98
C PRO A 96 5.93 4.14 8.60
N LEU A 97 6.24 2.98 8.02
CA LEU A 97 7.18 1.97 8.51
C LEU A 97 8.65 2.36 8.24
N ALA A 98 9.03 3.56 8.67
CA ALA A 98 10.38 4.10 8.57
C ALA A 98 10.91 4.51 9.95
N PRO A 99 12.25 4.44 10.18
CA PRO A 99 12.86 4.85 11.46
C PRO A 99 12.42 6.24 11.92
N ASP A 100 12.33 7.20 10.99
CA ASP A 100 12.00 8.60 11.27
C ASP A 100 10.55 8.95 10.87
N GLY A 101 9.71 7.94 10.67
CA GLY A 101 8.30 8.09 10.32
C GLY A 101 7.99 8.27 8.83
N THR A 102 8.95 8.56 7.96
CA THR A 102 8.79 8.47 6.48
C THR A 102 10.08 8.03 5.80
N VAL A 103 9.99 7.30 4.69
CA VAL A 103 11.15 7.03 3.83
C VAL A 103 11.51 8.32 3.06
N ALA A 104 12.75 8.79 3.20
CA ALA A 104 13.26 9.98 2.51
C ALA A 104 13.39 9.76 0.99
N LEU A 105 13.49 10.86 0.23
CA LEU A 105 13.70 10.85 -1.22
C LEU A 105 15.06 10.27 -1.62
#